data_AF-A0A821GYX2-F1
#
_entry.id   AF-A0A821GYX2-F1
#
_cell.length_a   1.000
_cell.length_b   1.000
_cell.length_c   1.000
_cell.angle_alpha   90.00
_cell.angle_beta   90.00
_cell.angle_gamma   90.00
#
_symmetry.space_group_name_H-M   'P 1'
#
loop_
_entity.id
_entity.type
_entity.pdbx_description
1 polymer ?
#
loop_
_entity_poly.entity_id
_entity_poly.type
_entity_poly.pdbx_seq_one_letter_code
_entity_poly.pdbx_strand_id
1 'polypeptide(L)'
;SARDEIRLKYFSGFSYVSLRVDIRGTGNLQGIFDDEYSEQELSDGLKILEWIQNQTWSNGKNLSGIISAYSTDDRYNNDIHYYGGCLAAQEALSWPTQMLILLSVPPHPLYQGGIDKDFDLINVWKERLHNLMPLDFYWIKHQNRNEYWRHGSVCEDYSKI
;
A
#
# COMPACT_ATOMS: atom_id res chain seq x y z
N SER A 1 11.82 9.66 -4.26
CA SER A 1 11.30 11.02 -3.97
C SER A 1 12.28 11.75 -3.05
N ALA A 2 12.18 13.08 -2.89
CA ALA A 2 13.04 13.83 -1.95
C ALA A 2 12.92 13.34 -0.49
N ARG A 3 11.75 12.81 -0.09
CA ARG A 3 11.55 12.17 1.22
C ARG A 3 12.32 10.85 1.35
N ASP A 4 12.30 10.02 0.31
CA ASP A 4 13.04 8.75 0.28
C ASP A 4 14.55 9.02 0.35
N GLU A 5 15.03 10.03 -0.38
CA GLU A 5 16.44 10.38 -0.43
C GLU A 5 17.02 10.68 0.96
N ILE A 6 16.25 11.35 1.84
CA ILE A 6 16.69 11.65 3.20
C ILE A 6 16.71 10.38 4.07
N ARG A 7 15.64 9.59 4.04
CA ARG A 7 15.48 8.42 4.92
C ARG A 7 16.38 7.26 4.53
N LEU A 8 16.42 6.91 3.24
CA LEU A 8 17.18 5.77 2.75
C LEU A 8 18.69 6.01 2.86
N LYS A 9 19.15 7.26 2.71
CA LYS A 9 20.57 7.62 2.90
C LYS A 9 21.04 7.38 4.33
N TYR A 10 20.22 7.69 5.33
CA TYR A 10 20.57 7.43 6.74
C TYR A 10 20.89 5.94 6.96
N PHE A 11 20.00 5.04 6.50
CA PHE A 11 20.19 3.60 6.64
C PHE A 11 21.36 3.05 5.81
N SER A 12 21.62 3.62 4.63
CA SER A 12 22.76 3.23 3.81
C SER A 12 24.11 3.44 4.51
N GLY A 13 24.20 4.44 5.41
CA GLY A 13 25.37 4.68 6.25
C GLY A 13 25.65 3.59 7.29
N PHE A 14 24.67 2.70 7.56
CA PHE A 14 24.78 1.60 8.51
C PHE A 14 24.76 0.22 7.82
N SER A 15 25.11 0.16 6.54
CA SER A 15 25.14 -1.07 5.74
C SER A 15 23.78 -1.76 5.58
N TYR A 16 22.68 -1.01 5.66
CA TYR A 16 21.35 -1.50 5.30
C TYR A 16 21.03 -1.20 3.84
N VAL A 17 20.48 -2.19 3.14
CA VAL A 17 19.77 -1.99 1.88
C VAL A 17 18.36 -1.51 2.21
N SER A 18 17.93 -0.42 1.58
CA SER A 18 16.57 0.08 1.72
C SER A 18 15.81 -0.09 0.41
N LEU A 19 14.60 -0.63 0.49
CA LEU A 19 13.73 -0.84 -0.64
C LEU A 19 12.46 -0.01 -0.48
N ARG A 20 11.96 0.52 -1.59
CA ARG A 20 10.61 1.05 -1.70
C ARG A 20 9.86 0.18 -2.68
N VAL A 21 8.69 -0.29 -2.29
CA VAL A 21 7.87 -1.18 -3.09
C VAL A 21 6.57 -0.47 -3.40
N ASP A 22 6.14 -0.54 -4.65
CA ASP A 22 4.84 -0.02 -5.08
C ASP A 22 3.74 -0.96 -4.59
N ILE A 23 2.55 -0.43 -4.35
CA ILE A 23 1.36 -1.25 -4.07
C ILE A 23 0.88 -1.85 -5.39
N ARG A 24 0.30 -3.05 -5.36
CA ARG A 24 -0.32 -3.68 -6.55
C ARG A 24 -1.28 -2.69 -7.25
N GLY A 25 -1.24 -2.65 -8.57
CA GLY A 25 -2.06 -1.71 -9.35
C GLY A 25 -1.57 -0.26 -9.35
N THR A 26 -0.48 0.06 -8.64
CA THR A 26 0.19 1.36 -8.69
C THR A 26 1.56 1.27 -9.36
N GLY A 27 2.10 2.42 -9.74
CA GLY A 27 3.42 2.51 -10.36
C GLY A 27 3.55 1.54 -11.55
N ASN A 28 4.60 0.73 -11.52
CA ASN A 28 4.88 -0.24 -12.59
C ASN A 28 4.41 -1.67 -12.30
N LEU A 29 3.62 -1.91 -11.25
CA LEU A 29 3.17 -3.25 -10.89
C LEU A 29 1.84 -3.63 -11.55
N GLN A 30 1.79 -4.80 -12.17
CA GLN A 30 0.52 -5.33 -12.72
C GLN A 30 -0.52 -5.62 -11.62
N GLY A 31 -1.73 -5.96 -12.05
CA GLY A 31 -2.84 -6.30 -11.17
C GLY A 31 -3.65 -5.09 -10.70
N ILE A 32 -4.60 -5.35 -9.81
CA ILE A 32 -5.62 -4.41 -9.35
C ILE A 32 -5.50 -4.26 -7.83
N PHE A 33 -5.54 -3.01 -7.38
CA PHE A 33 -5.71 -2.67 -5.96
C PHE A 33 -7.14 -2.98 -5.52
N ASP A 34 -7.30 -3.69 -4.41
CA ASP A 34 -8.61 -4.06 -3.89
C ASP A 34 -9.07 -3.15 -2.74
N ASP A 35 -8.29 -3.01 -1.66
CA ASP A 35 -8.56 -2.09 -0.56
C ASP A 35 -7.32 -1.90 0.33
N GLU A 36 -7.38 -0.96 1.26
CA GLU A 36 -6.37 -0.82 2.31
C GLU A 36 -6.46 -1.93 3.35
N TYR A 37 -5.30 -2.39 3.84
CA TYR A 37 -5.20 -3.44 4.85
C TYR A 37 -5.86 -4.76 4.42
N SER A 38 -5.90 -5.00 3.10
CA SER A 38 -6.51 -6.19 2.54
C SER A 38 -5.61 -7.41 2.70
N GLU A 39 -6.22 -8.60 2.66
CA GLU A 39 -5.47 -9.86 2.63
C GLU A 39 -4.52 -9.93 1.42
N GLN A 40 -4.86 -9.26 0.31
CA GLN A 40 -3.98 -9.14 -0.84
C GLN A 40 -2.71 -8.35 -0.49
N GLU A 41 -2.86 -7.19 0.15
CA GLU A 41 -1.74 -6.35 0.58
C GLU A 41 -0.82 -7.12 1.55
N LEU A 42 -1.40 -7.79 2.55
CA LEU A 42 -0.66 -8.60 3.52
C LEU A 42 0.09 -9.77 2.85
N SER A 43 -0.58 -10.50 1.96
CA SER A 43 0.02 -11.58 1.18
C SER A 43 1.19 -11.08 0.31
N ASP A 44 1.02 -9.93 -0.34
CA ASP A 44 2.07 -9.35 -1.18
C ASP A 44 3.28 -8.90 -0.34
N GLY A 45 3.04 -8.36 0.86
CA GLY A 45 4.08 -8.09 1.85
C GLY A 45 4.91 -9.33 2.20
N LEU A 46 4.26 -10.48 2.44
CA LEU A 46 4.94 -11.74 2.71
C LEU A 46 5.81 -12.22 1.54
N LYS A 47 5.29 -12.12 0.31
CA LYS A 47 6.05 -12.48 -0.90
C LYS A 47 7.28 -11.59 -1.09
N ILE A 48 7.17 -10.30 -0.77
CA ILE A 48 8.30 -9.37 -0.81
C ILE A 48 9.36 -9.80 0.20
N LEU A 49 8.97 -10.11 1.44
CA LEU A 49 9.90 -10.58 2.47
C LEU A 49 10.61 -11.88 2.07
N GLU A 50 9.87 -12.85 1.53
CA GLU A 50 10.44 -14.09 1.00
C GLU A 50 11.41 -13.82 -0.16
N TRP A 51 11.04 -12.93 -1.09
CA TRP A 51 11.93 -12.55 -2.18
C TRP A 51 13.23 -11.91 -1.68
N ILE A 52 13.14 -10.98 -0.72
CA ILE A 52 14.29 -10.29 -0.10
C ILE A 52 15.24 -11.29 0.58
N GLN A 53 14.70 -12.27 1.30
CA GLN A 53 15.50 -13.28 2.01
C GLN A 53 16.39 -14.10 1.06
N ASN A 54 15.95 -14.27 -0.19
CA ASN A 54 16.65 -15.06 -1.21
C ASN A 54 17.65 -14.25 -2.06
N GLN A 55 17.84 -12.95 -1.79
CA GLN A 55 18.76 -12.12 -2.56
C GLN A 55 20.21 -12.22 -2.06
N THR A 56 21.18 -12.18 -2.96
CA THR A 56 22.62 -12.29 -2.64
C THR A 56 23.17 -11.13 -1.81
N TRP A 57 22.51 -9.97 -1.86
CA TRP A 57 22.84 -8.79 -1.05
C TRP A 57 22.15 -8.80 0.32
N SER A 58 21.21 -9.71 0.55
CA SER A 58 20.56 -9.90 1.84
C SER A 58 21.41 -10.81 2.72
N ASN A 59 21.36 -10.61 4.03
CA ASN A 59 22.02 -11.51 4.98
C ASN A 59 21.19 -12.79 5.25
N GLY A 60 20.09 -13.00 4.51
CA GLY A 60 19.23 -14.18 4.57
C GLY A 60 18.51 -14.37 5.91
N LYS A 61 18.53 -13.38 6.80
CA LYS A 61 17.85 -13.47 8.09
C LYS A 61 16.35 -13.29 7.93
N ASN A 62 15.61 -14.01 8.77
CA ASN A 62 14.18 -13.76 8.98
C ASN A 62 13.95 -12.32 9.47
N LEU A 63 12.70 -11.85 9.28
CA LEU A 63 12.25 -10.54 9.72
C LEU A 63 12.60 -10.33 11.20
N SER A 64 13.49 -9.37 11.46
CA SER A 64 14.03 -9.12 12.80
C SER A 64 13.32 -7.98 13.53
N GLY A 65 12.48 -7.22 12.84
CA GLY A 65 11.72 -6.11 13.41
C GLY A 65 10.84 -5.42 12.38
N ILE A 66 9.76 -4.81 12.85
CA ILE A 66 8.82 -4.01 12.07
C ILE A 66 8.72 -2.64 12.74
N ILE A 67 8.77 -1.57 11.94
CA ILE A 67 8.47 -0.21 12.38
C ILE A 67 7.23 0.24 11.62
N SER A 68 6.13 0.40 12.35
CA SER A 68 4.89 0.96 11.82
C SER A 68 4.86 2.46 12.07
N ALA A 69 4.56 3.27 11.05
CA ALA A 69 4.56 4.72 11.13
C ALA A 69 3.30 5.28 10.47
N TYR A 70 2.62 6.21 11.15
CA TYR A 70 1.33 6.78 10.71
C TYR A 70 0.26 5.70 10.45
N SER A 71 0.24 4.66 11.27
CA SER A 71 -0.71 3.55 11.19
C SER A 71 -1.85 3.70 12.20
N THR A 72 -2.90 2.93 11.96
CA THR A 72 -4.03 2.72 12.86
C THR A 72 -4.09 1.27 13.30
N ASP A 73 -4.61 1.01 14.50
CA ASP A 73 -5.04 -0.30 14.96
C ASP A 73 -6.58 -0.47 14.96
N ASP A 74 -7.34 0.63 14.76
CA ASP A 74 -8.80 0.65 14.62
C ASP A 74 -9.21 1.57 13.46
N ARG A 75 -9.44 0.96 12.29
CA ARG A 75 -9.76 1.66 11.03
C ARG A 75 -11.01 2.56 11.09
N TYR A 76 -11.89 2.38 12.09
CA TYR A 76 -13.10 3.18 12.24
C TYR A 76 -13.00 4.25 13.32
N ASN A 77 -12.26 4.02 14.40
CA ASN A 77 -12.26 4.96 15.52
C ASN A 77 -11.09 5.95 15.51
N ASN A 78 -9.96 5.61 14.87
CA ASN A 78 -8.76 6.43 14.96
C ASN A 78 -7.95 6.47 13.64
N ASP A 79 -8.62 6.27 12.51
CA ASP A 79 -8.00 6.36 11.19
C ASP A 79 -8.54 7.55 10.40
N ILE A 80 -7.98 7.80 9.22
CA ILE A 80 -8.33 8.89 8.32
C ILE A 80 -9.81 8.87 7.87
N HIS A 81 -10.53 7.76 8.02
CA HIS A 81 -11.91 7.63 7.58
C HIS A 81 -12.90 8.22 8.60
N TYR A 82 -12.75 7.81 9.86
CA TYR A 82 -13.65 8.14 10.96
C TYR A 82 -12.84 8.33 12.26
N TYR A 83 -13.23 9.32 13.05
CA TYR A 83 -12.67 9.61 14.38
C TYR A 83 -13.76 9.49 15.44
N GLY A 84 -13.69 8.46 16.28
CA GLY A 84 -14.72 8.16 17.29
C GLY A 84 -16.13 8.00 16.69
N GLY A 85 -16.23 7.49 15.46
CA GLY A 85 -17.48 7.36 14.71
C GLY A 85 -17.96 8.64 13.99
N CYS A 86 -17.24 9.76 14.12
CA CYS A 86 -17.50 10.93 13.30
C CYS A 86 -16.72 10.84 11.98
N LEU A 87 -17.41 11.06 10.85
CA LEU A 87 -16.76 11.12 9.54
C LEU A 87 -15.70 12.24 9.53
N ALA A 88 -14.48 11.89 9.16
CA ALA A 88 -13.41 12.85 8.95
C ALA A 88 -13.64 13.59 7.62
N ALA A 89 -14.55 14.57 7.59
CA ALA A 89 -15.06 15.14 6.33
C ALA A 89 -13.97 15.68 5.38
N GLN A 90 -12.87 16.23 5.90
CA GLN A 90 -11.71 16.63 5.09
C GLN A 90 -11.05 15.41 4.44
N GLU A 91 -10.73 14.40 5.24
CA GLU A 91 -9.99 13.21 4.82
C GLU A 91 -10.81 12.30 3.90
N ALA A 92 -12.12 12.25 4.11
CA ALA A 92 -13.10 11.58 3.25
C ALA A 92 -13.09 12.10 1.80
N LEU A 93 -12.46 13.24 1.52
CA LEU A 93 -12.20 13.73 0.18
C LEU A 93 -10.72 13.66 -0.20
N SER A 94 -9.81 14.10 0.69
CA SER A 94 -8.38 14.22 0.34
C SER A 94 -7.70 12.89 0.08
N TRP A 95 -7.95 11.87 0.91
CA TRP A 95 -7.27 10.59 0.75
C TRP A 95 -7.76 9.75 -0.43
N PRO A 96 -9.08 9.52 -0.61
CA PRO A 96 -9.57 8.80 -1.79
C PRO A 96 -9.17 9.49 -3.11
N THR A 97 -9.10 10.82 -3.14
CA THR A 97 -8.62 11.56 -4.32
C THR A 97 -7.15 11.27 -4.61
N GLN A 98 -6.30 11.18 -3.59
CA GLN A 98 -4.90 10.79 -3.77
C GLN A 98 -4.79 9.37 -4.31
N MET A 99 -5.57 8.44 -3.74
CA MET A 99 -5.62 7.05 -4.21
C MET A 99 -6.12 6.95 -5.66
N LEU A 100 -7.16 7.69 -6.03
CA LEU A 100 -7.65 7.80 -7.41
C LEU A 100 -6.53 8.22 -8.36
N ILE A 101 -5.74 9.24 -7.99
CA ILE A 101 -4.60 9.68 -8.80
C ILE A 101 -3.57 8.55 -8.90
N LEU A 102 -3.17 7.92 -7.79
CA LEU A 102 -2.17 6.85 -7.81
C LEU A 102 -2.59 5.65 -8.67
N LEU A 103 -3.87 5.27 -8.63
CA LEU A 103 -4.43 4.12 -9.34
C LEU A 103 -4.74 4.41 -10.82
N SER A 104 -4.94 5.68 -11.18
CA SER A 104 -5.24 6.09 -12.56
C SER A 104 -4.00 6.45 -13.39
N VAL A 105 -2.83 6.57 -12.76
CA VAL A 105 -1.58 6.91 -13.47
C VAL A 105 -1.08 5.71 -14.29
N PRO A 106 -0.74 5.90 -15.59
CA PRO A 106 -0.18 4.83 -16.41
C PRO A 106 1.22 4.41 -15.91
N PRO A 107 1.61 3.14 -16.10
CA PRO A 107 2.99 2.70 -15.87
C PRO A 107 3.99 3.55 -16.64
N HIS A 108 5.16 3.82 -16.05
CA HIS A 108 6.18 4.66 -16.68
C HIS A 108 7.17 3.80 -17.50
N PRO A 109 7.38 4.10 -18.80
CA PRO A 109 8.19 3.28 -19.70
C PRO A 109 9.72 3.24 -19.44
N LEU A 110 10.23 3.80 -18.34
CA LEU A 110 11.69 3.93 -18.12
C LEU A 110 12.16 3.40 -16.75
N TYR A 111 11.26 3.07 -15.82
CA TYR A 111 11.65 2.77 -14.44
C TYR A 111 11.85 1.27 -14.14
N GLN A 112 11.49 0.36 -15.05
CA GLN A 112 11.78 -1.07 -14.91
C GLN A 112 13.08 -1.46 -15.63
N GLY A 113 14.24 -0.89 -15.28
CA GLY A 113 15.54 -1.41 -15.73
C GLY A 113 15.70 -1.63 -17.25
N GLY A 114 14.96 -0.88 -18.07
CA GLY A 114 14.68 -1.21 -19.47
C GLY A 114 13.48 -2.15 -19.55
N ILE A 115 12.32 -1.61 -19.97
CA ILE A 115 11.12 -2.42 -20.15
C ILE A 115 11.47 -3.68 -20.96
N ASP A 116 10.97 -4.82 -20.52
CA ASP A 116 10.64 -5.88 -21.46
C ASP A 116 9.83 -5.23 -22.60
N LYS A 117 10.37 -5.20 -23.82
CA LYS A 117 9.74 -4.49 -24.94
C LYS A 117 8.32 -4.99 -25.22
N ASP A 118 7.98 -6.17 -24.70
CA ASP A 118 6.69 -6.82 -24.84
C ASP A 118 5.69 -6.43 -23.73
N PHE A 119 6.07 -5.59 -22.76
CA PHE A 119 5.16 -5.12 -21.71
C PHE A 119 4.13 -4.14 -22.29
N ASP A 120 2.89 -4.62 -22.39
CA ASP A 120 1.77 -3.84 -22.90
C ASP A 120 1.22 -2.85 -21.84
N LEU A 121 1.93 -1.74 -21.68
CA LEU A 121 1.58 -0.68 -20.73
C LEU A 121 0.18 -0.11 -20.96
N ILE A 122 -0.30 -0.10 -22.22
CA ILE A 122 -1.61 0.46 -22.57
C ILE A 122 -2.70 -0.47 -22.06
N ASN A 123 -2.57 -1.77 -22.29
CA ASN A 123 -3.56 -2.73 -21.81
C ASN A 123 -3.58 -2.81 -20.28
N VAL A 124 -2.41 -2.82 -19.63
CA VAL A 124 -2.35 -2.75 -18.15
C VAL A 124 -3.02 -1.49 -17.63
N TRP A 125 -2.77 -0.33 -18.24
CA TRP A 125 -3.41 0.91 -17.82
C TRP A 125 -4.93 0.89 -18.03
N LYS A 126 -5.41 0.40 -19.18
CA LYS A 126 -6.84 0.26 -19.45
C LYS A 126 -7.51 -0.70 -18.46
N GLU A 127 -6.88 -1.81 -18.14
CA GLU A 127 -7.38 -2.77 -17.15
C GLU A 127 -7.55 -2.11 -15.78
N ARG A 128 -6.54 -1.34 -15.33
CA ARG A 128 -6.63 -0.56 -14.09
C ARG A 128 -7.78 0.44 -14.11
N LEU A 129 -7.92 1.20 -15.20
CA LEU A 129 -9.01 2.18 -15.34
C LEU A 129 -10.40 1.53 -15.33
N HIS A 130 -10.56 0.36 -15.95
CA HIS A 130 -11.83 -0.38 -15.94
C HIS A 130 -12.20 -0.93 -14.56
N ASN A 131 -11.21 -1.24 -13.73
CA ASN A 131 -11.41 -1.77 -12.38
C ASN A 131 -11.26 -0.69 -11.29
N LEU A 132 -11.19 0.59 -11.68
CA LEU A 132 -10.91 1.65 -10.73
C LEU A 132 -12.09 1.82 -9.77
N MET A 133 -11.83 1.67 -8.48
CA MET A 133 -12.86 1.78 -7.46
C MET A 133 -13.00 3.22 -6.95
N PRO A 134 -14.23 3.77 -6.89
CA PRO A 134 -14.49 5.04 -6.22
C PRO A 134 -14.48 4.85 -4.69
N LEU A 135 -13.28 4.89 -4.12
CA LEU A 135 -13.02 4.62 -2.69
C LEU A 135 -13.79 5.55 -1.76
N ASP A 136 -13.99 6.81 -2.15
CA ASP A 136 -14.77 7.81 -1.41
C ASP A 136 -16.21 7.33 -1.17
N PHE A 137 -16.93 6.97 -2.23
CA PHE A 137 -18.30 6.47 -2.13
C PHE A 137 -18.37 5.12 -1.44
N TYR A 138 -17.31 4.31 -1.55
CA TYR A 138 -17.23 3.02 -0.90
C TYR A 138 -17.12 3.18 0.64
N TRP A 139 -16.12 3.92 1.12
CA TRP A 139 -15.89 4.12 2.56
C TRP A 139 -17.03 4.88 3.24
N ILE A 140 -17.60 5.91 2.60
CA ILE A 140 -18.71 6.71 3.16
C ILE A 140 -19.99 5.86 3.38
N LYS A 141 -20.18 4.75 2.64
CA LYS A 141 -21.32 3.85 2.86
C LYS A 141 -21.19 3.07 4.18
N HIS A 142 -19.98 2.89 4.70
CA HIS A 142 -19.74 2.18 5.95
C HIS A 142 -19.80 3.11 7.17
N GLN A 143 -20.92 3.80 7.37
CA GLN A 143 -21.04 4.83 8.43
C GLN A 143 -20.97 4.30 9.87
N ASN A 144 -21.19 3.01 10.07
CA ASN A 144 -21.13 2.36 11.37
C ASN A 144 -19.96 1.39 11.43
N ARG A 145 -19.46 1.11 12.63
CA ARG A 145 -18.46 0.07 12.88
C ARG A 145 -19.00 -1.34 12.58
N ASN A 146 -18.90 -1.74 11.32
CA ASN A 146 -19.38 -3.01 10.76
C ASN A 146 -18.20 -3.94 10.43
N GLU A 147 -18.49 -5.08 9.80
CA GLU A 147 -17.49 -6.09 9.41
C GLU A 147 -16.41 -5.52 8.49
N TYR A 148 -16.76 -4.55 7.65
CA TYR A 148 -15.79 -3.88 6.78
C TYR A 148 -14.69 -3.19 7.59
N TRP A 149 -15.00 -2.51 8.69
CA TRP A 149 -13.92 -1.90 9.48
C TRP A 149 -13.16 -2.91 10.35
N ARG A 150 -13.83 -3.98 10.78
CA ARG A 150 -13.24 -5.01 11.64
C ARG A 150 -12.12 -5.78 10.95
N HIS A 151 -12.25 -6.11 9.66
CA HIS A 151 -11.29 -7.01 8.99
C HIS A 151 -9.84 -6.52 9.01
N GLY A 152 -9.63 -5.20 8.88
CA GLY A 152 -8.30 -4.58 8.87
C GLY A 152 -7.93 -3.90 10.19
N SER A 153 -8.69 -4.12 11.26
CA SER A 153 -8.42 -3.52 12.58
C SER A 153 -7.67 -4.53 13.46
N VAL A 154 -6.46 -4.18 13.85
CA VAL A 154 -5.61 -5.00 14.71
C VAL A 154 -6.20 -5.13 16.12
N CYS A 155 -6.95 -4.12 16.58
CA CYS A 155 -7.57 -4.10 17.90
C CYS A 155 -8.62 -5.19 18.13
N GLU A 156 -9.04 -5.90 17.07
CA GLU A 156 -9.93 -7.06 17.21
C GLU A 156 -9.25 -8.23 17.95
N ASP A 157 -7.92 -8.39 17.80
CA ASP A 157 -7.16 -9.43 18.48
C ASP A 157 -5.64 -9.12 18.50
N TYR A 158 -5.20 -8.39 19.53
CA TYR A 158 -3.77 -8.09 19.71
C TYR A 158 -2.90 -9.33 19.97
N SER A 159 -3.48 -10.51 20.27
CA SER A 159 -2.68 -11.73 20.50
C SER A 159 -2.07 -12.32 19.21
N LYS A 160 -2.47 -11.79 18.05
CA LYS A 160 -1.95 -12.18 16.73
C LYS A 160 -0.66 -11.46 16.32
N ILE A 161 -0.10 -10.62 17.18
CA ILE A 161 1.12 -9.81 16.93
C ILE A 161 2.30 -10.37 17.73
#